data_AF-D9R6I6-F1
#
_entry.id   AF-D9R6I6-F1
#
_cell.length_a   1.000
_cell.length_b   1.000
_cell.length_c   1.000
_cell.angle_alpha   90.00
_cell.angle_beta   90.00
_cell.angle_gamma   90.00
#
_symmetry.space_group_name_H-M   'P 1'
#
loop_
_entity.id
_entity.type
_entity.pdbx_description
1 polymer ?
#
loop_
_entity_poly.entity_id
_entity_poly.type
_entity_poly.pdbx_seq_one_letter_code
_entity_poly.pdbx_strand_id
1 'polypeptide(L)'
;MVKGSDNGKIGGLKGKDGSKRRSDNVGSNNRGGHYGGNNGDKSESSGGRNGILGSRYGNSDGRGSSPKGRDGKGGNIGVRYGNSDGRGSSPGGRDGKGSNTGVRYGNKDSNGSNTEYRNSIKDGNGGSAGRRKYNWDGKNANSNSKNVNNGSINSKYGKTGGHKGIMSHKEGGEKGKTSSKCPVFQKCGGCQLLDMPYKKQLEQKQKNLEELLKPFCRVAPIIGMDNPYHYRNKVHAVFDHDRKGNPISGVYEANSHRVVPVESCMIEDQKADEIIGTIRGMLKSFKIRTYDEDTGYGLLRHVLIRRGFTTGEVMVVLVTSSPVFPSKNNFVKALREKHPEITTIIQNVNDRETSMVLGDKEHVLFGKGYIEDILCGCRFRISSKSFYQVNPVQTEVLYQKAIEAAGLTGKERVIDAYCGIGTIGIVASKYANEVIGVELNRDAVKDAVENAKINGIKNIRFFCNDAGKFMMNMAEIGEHVDVVFMDPPRSGSTEEFIDSVAKIRPEKVIYVSCGPETLARDLGYFRKKGYEAKMGWGVDMFPATSHVEAIILMTRSGSGDKK
;
A
#
# COMPACT_ATOMS: atom_id res chain seq x y z
N MET A 1 57.54 4.79 2.59
CA MET A 1 58.68 5.23 3.42
C MET A 1 58.09 5.88 4.68
N VAL A 2 58.47 5.57 5.94
CA VAL A 2 59.83 5.43 6.55
C VAL A 2 60.48 6.82 6.69
N LYS A 3 60.93 7.31 7.86
CA LYS A 3 60.74 6.93 9.29
C LYS A 3 61.06 8.18 10.14
N GLY A 4 60.75 8.20 11.44
CA GLY A 4 61.04 9.35 12.32
C GLY A 4 61.02 9.02 13.82
N SER A 5 61.88 8.08 14.24
CA SER A 5 62.16 7.79 15.66
C SER A 5 63.31 8.70 16.18
N ASP A 6 63.72 8.76 17.45
CA ASP A 6 63.46 7.87 18.60
C ASP A 6 63.85 8.52 19.96
N ASN A 7 63.51 7.86 21.08
CA ASN A 7 64.03 8.04 22.47
C ASN A 7 63.74 9.36 23.23
N GLY A 8 63.59 9.35 24.57
CA GLY A 8 63.46 8.19 25.48
C GLY A 8 63.75 8.49 26.98
N LYS A 9 63.39 7.53 27.85
CA LYS A 9 63.55 7.50 29.33
C LYS A 9 62.65 8.42 30.16
N ILE A 10 62.36 8.17 31.44
CA ILE A 10 61.94 6.97 32.23
C ILE A 10 61.81 7.47 33.69
N GLY A 11 60.77 7.07 34.42
CA GLY A 11 60.66 7.34 35.86
C GLY A 11 59.26 7.09 36.41
N GLY A 12 59.12 6.19 37.38
CA GLY A 12 57.85 5.89 38.02
C GLY A 12 58.03 5.20 39.37
N LEU A 13 57.10 5.44 40.29
CA LEU A 13 57.05 4.81 41.62
C LEU A 13 55.62 4.38 41.97
N LYS A 14 55.50 3.55 43.02
CA LYS A 14 54.30 2.75 43.30
C LYS A 14 53.62 3.12 44.62
N GLY A 15 52.30 2.92 44.64
CA GLY A 15 51.54 2.47 45.81
C GLY A 15 50.61 3.51 46.45
N LYS A 16 49.68 3.12 47.32
CA LYS A 16 48.87 1.88 47.44
C LYS A 16 47.95 2.04 48.67
N ASP A 17 46.83 1.31 48.69
CA ASP A 17 45.95 1.05 49.85
C ASP A 17 45.26 2.28 50.52
N GLY A 18 44.10 2.16 51.18
CA GLY A 18 43.14 1.06 51.16
C GLY A 18 42.25 0.89 52.40
N SER A 19 41.00 1.40 52.40
CA SER A 19 39.84 0.97 53.23
C SER A 19 38.62 1.87 52.93
N LYS A 20 37.32 1.50 52.97
CA LYS A 20 36.55 0.24 53.19
C LYS A 20 35.99 -0.09 54.60
N ARG A 21 34.86 0.57 54.97
CA ARG A 21 33.67 0.10 55.75
C ARG A 21 32.61 1.25 55.69
N ARG A 22 31.28 1.06 55.61
CA ARG A 22 30.29 0.37 56.47
C ARG A 22 30.13 1.00 57.87
N SER A 23 28.93 1.24 58.42
CA SER A 23 27.55 1.11 57.88
C SER A 23 26.47 1.69 58.84
N ASP A 24 25.20 1.66 58.41
CA ASP A 24 23.95 1.54 59.20
C ASP A 24 23.32 2.73 59.98
N ASN A 25 21.97 2.68 59.99
CA ASN A 25 21.00 3.20 60.98
C ASN A 25 20.80 4.73 61.18
N VAL A 26 19.68 5.21 61.77
CA VAL A 26 18.22 4.90 61.74
C VAL A 26 17.54 5.80 62.81
N GLY A 27 16.29 6.24 62.58
CA GLY A 27 15.45 6.88 63.61
C GLY A 27 14.79 8.18 63.10
N SER A 28 13.50 8.27 62.73
CA SER A 28 12.21 7.72 63.19
C SER A 28 11.49 8.57 64.25
N ASN A 29 10.26 9.03 63.91
CA ASN A 29 9.02 9.04 64.71
C ASN A 29 8.00 10.11 64.21
N ASN A 30 6.66 9.97 64.34
CA ASN A 30 5.77 8.78 64.38
C ASN A 30 4.27 9.20 64.31
N ARG A 31 3.36 8.20 64.14
CA ARG A 31 1.87 8.17 64.30
C ARG A 31 1.08 8.66 63.07
N GLY A 32 0.10 7.94 62.49
CA GLY A 32 -0.60 6.67 62.84
C GLY A 32 -1.92 6.92 63.60
N GLY A 33 -3.04 6.19 63.45
CA GLY A 33 -3.49 5.03 62.63
C GLY A 33 -4.95 4.66 63.06
N HIS A 34 -5.71 3.64 62.60
CA HIS A 34 -5.60 2.59 61.56
C HIS A 34 -7.01 1.92 61.37
N TYR A 35 -7.15 0.83 60.58
CA TYR A 35 -8.36 0.00 60.32
C TYR A 35 -9.51 0.65 59.48
N GLY A 36 -10.39 -0.08 58.76
CA GLY A 36 -10.33 -1.49 58.31
C GLY A 36 -11.69 -2.18 58.00
N GLY A 37 -11.88 -2.73 56.79
CA GLY A 37 -12.71 -3.93 56.54
C GLY A 37 -14.19 -3.80 56.04
N ASN A 38 -14.48 -4.57 54.98
CA ASN A 38 -15.76 -5.22 54.57
C ASN A 38 -17.04 -4.47 54.14
N ASN A 39 -17.62 -5.02 53.06
CA ASN A 39 -19.03 -5.29 52.69
C ASN A 39 -20.18 -4.70 53.54
N GLY A 40 -21.20 -4.15 52.85
CA GLY A 40 -22.56 -3.94 53.39
C GLY A 40 -23.54 -3.45 52.32
N ASP A 41 -24.77 -3.97 52.31
CA ASP A 41 -25.84 -3.66 51.34
C ASP A 41 -27.08 -3.08 52.07
N LYS A 42 -27.90 -2.29 51.36
CA LYS A 42 -29.25 -1.77 51.71
C LYS A 42 -29.47 -0.82 52.91
N SER A 43 -29.97 0.38 52.58
CA SER A 43 -31.23 1.01 53.07
C SER A 43 -31.44 2.31 52.26
N GLU A 44 -32.59 2.71 51.71
CA GLU A 44 -34.05 2.56 51.96
C GLU A 44 -34.67 3.65 52.86
N SER A 45 -35.80 4.23 52.39
CA SER A 45 -36.66 5.26 53.00
C SER A 45 -36.11 6.73 53.06
N SER A 46 -36.93 7.79 52.98
CA SER A 46 -38.28 7.97 52.39
C SER A 46 -38.72 9.44 52.30
N GLY A 47 -39.54 9.79 51.28
CA GLY A 47 -40.49 10.93 51.28
C GLY A 47 -40.00 12.27 50.69
N GLY A 48 -40.79 13.00 49.89
CA GLY A 48 -42.04 12.61 49.18
C GLY A 48 -42.92 13.76 48.68
N ARG A 49 -43.70 13.50 47.60
CA ARG A 49 -44.87 14.28 47.06
C ARG A 49 -44.55 15.64 46.41
N ASN A 50 -45.23 16.11 45.36
CA ASN A 50 -46.21 15.57 44.37
C ASN A 50 -45.90 16.28 43.03
N GLY A 51 -46.00 15.71 41.82
CA GLY A 51 -47.16 15.06 41.16
C GLY A 51 -47.56 15.91 39.91
N ILE A 52 -48.62 15.66 39.11
CA ILE A 52 -49.61 14.57 39.00
C ILE A 52 -50.15 14.56 37.54
N LEU A 53 -49.97 13.49 36.73
CA LEU A 53 -50.92 13.14 35.64
C LEU A 53 -50.71 11.71 35.07
N GLY A 54 -51.77 10.90 35.02
CA GLY A 54 -51.76 9.55 34.40
C GLY A 54 -52.85 8.59 34.91
N SER A 55 -53.76 8.15 34.03
CA SER A 55 -54.84 7.14 34.22
C SER A 55 -55.72 7.13 32.94
N ARG A 56 -56.48 6.09 32.51
CA ARG A 56 -56.67 4.62 32.76
C ARG A 56 -57.64 4.12 31.64
N TYR A 57 -58.03 2.87 31.41
CA TYR A 57 -57.85 1.54 32.05
C TYR A 57 -57.08 0.61 31.06
N GLY A 58 -57.30 -0.71 30.79
CA GLY A 58 -58.29 -1.72 31.19
C GLY A 58 -58.02 -3.13 30.59
N ASN A 59 -58.90 -4.10 30.88
CA ASN A 59 -58.78 -5.54 30.53
C ASN A 59 -60.11 -6.14 30.04
N SER A 60 -60.05 -7.22 29.25
CA SER A 60 -60.93 -8.41 29.37
C SER A 60 -60.48 -9.58 28.48
N ASP A 61 -60.56 -10.81 28.99
CA ASP A 61 -60.04 -12.05 28.38
C ASP A 61 -60.98 -12.75 27.37
N GLY A 62 -60.46 -13.68 26.55
CA GLY A 62 -61.26 -14.51 25.64
C GLY A 62 -60.54 -15.78 25.15
N ARG A 63 -61.09 -16.97 25.49
CA ARG A 63 -60.53 -18.31 25.15
C ARG A 63 -60.97 -18.75 23.74
N GLY A 64 -60.17 -19.54 22.99
CA GLY A 64 -60.63 -20.11 21.71
C GLY A 64 -59.69 -21.11 21.01
N SER A 65 -60.06 -22.38 21.06
CA SER A 65 -59.41 -23.58 20.51
C SER A 65 -59.01 -23.58 19.01
N SER A 66 -57.98 -24.36 18.65
CA SER A 66 -57.79 -24.87 17.27
C SER A 66 -58.79 -25.99 16.94
N PRO A 67 -59.00 -26.28 15.65
CA PRO A 67 -58.77 -27.65 15.16
C PRO A 67 -58.00 -27.72 13.81
N LYS A 68 -57.77 -28.96 13.32
CA LYS A 68 -56.95 -29.29 12.13
C LYS A 68 -57.80 -29.74 10.93
N GLY A 69 -57.25 -29.59 9.72
CA GLY A 69 -57.65 -30.34 8.50
C GLY A 69 -58.55 -29.56 7.51
N ARG A 70 -58.70 -30.00 6.26
CA ARG A 70 -58.08 -31.14 5.54
C ARG A 70 -58.27 -31.02 4.01
N ASP A 71 -57.33 -31.59 3.26
CA ASP A 71 -57.42 -32.28 1.94
C ASP A 71 -58.26 -31.75 0.74
N GLY A 72 -57.69 -31.88 -0.49
CA GLY A 72 -58.38 -31.78 -1.80
C GLY A 72 -57.70 -30.81 -2.79
N LYS A 73 -56.88 -31.18 -3.80
CA LYS A 73 -56.90 -32.15 -4.93
C LYS A 73 -57.69 -31.70 -6.20
N GLY A 74 -57.02 -31.78 -7.35
CA GLY A 74 -57.49 -31.42 -8.71
C GLY A 74 -57.03 -30.02 -9.15
N GLY A 75 -56.49 -29.74 -10.34
CA GLY A 75 -56.30 -30.54 -11.58
C GLY A 75 -57.34 -30.20 -12.66
N ASN A 76 -57.04 -30.14 -13.97
CA ASN A 76 -55.81 -30.27 -14.76
C ASN A 76 -56.08 -29.79 -16.22
N ILE A 77 -55.06 -29.50 -17.06
CA ILE A 77 -55.17 -29.18 -18.54
C ILE A 77 -55.89 -27.82 -18.81
N GLY A 78 -55.72 -27.03 -19.90
CA GLY A 78 -54.91 -27.00 -21.13
C GLY A 78 -55.64 -26.15 -22.21
N VAL A 79 -55.17 -25.90 -23.45
CA VAL A 79 -53.85 -26.03 -24.11
C VAL A 79 -53.88 -25.32 -25.50
N ARG A 80 -52.74 -24.82 -26.03
CA ARG A 80 -52.53 -24.21 -27.40
C ARG A 80 -53.19 -22.84 -27.65
N TYR A 81 -52.66 -21.84 -28.39
CA TYR A 81 -51.64 -21.58 -29.45
C TYR A 81 -52.36 -20.97 -30.67
N GLY A 82 -51.85 -19.86 -31.23
CA GLY A 82 -52.35 -19.27 -32.48
C GLY A 82 -51.61 -17.98 -32.85
N ASN A 83 -50.92 -17.97 -33.99
CA ASN A 83 -50.25 -16.78 -34.55
C ASN A 83 -51.19 -16.03 -35.52
N SER A 84 -50.96 -14.74 -35.71
CA SER A 84 -50.79 -14.18 -37.06
C SER A 84 -50.25 -12.74 -37.08
N ASP A 85 -49.57 -12.41 -38.17
CA ASP A 85 -48.83 -11.18 -38.43
C ASP A 85 -49.72 -9.97 -38.78
N GLY A 86 -49.23 -8.75 -38.54
CA GLY A 86 -49.93 -7.51 -38.93
C GLY A 86 -49.00 -6.29 -38.96
N ARG A 87 -48.60 -5.85 -40.17
CA ARG A 87 -47.71 -4.70 -40.37
C ARG A 87 -48.45 -3.37 -40.14
N GLY A 88 -47.78 -2.38 -39.52
CA GLY A 88 -48.26 -1.00 -39.43
C GLY A 88 -47.09 -0.02 -39.40
N SER A 89 -47.12 0.99 -40.28
CA SER A 89 -46.01 1.94 -40.49
C SER A 89 -46.19 3.26 -39.73
N SER A 90 -45.08 3.98 -39.56
CA SER A 90 -44.99 5.42 -39.24
C SER A 90 -45.67 6.31 -40.32
N PRO A 91 -45.69 7.67 -40.22
CA PRO A 91 -45.18 8.57 -39.17
C PRO A 91 -46.06 9.79 -38.79
N GLY A 92 -45.59 10.62 -37.84
CA GLY A 92 -45.32 12.03 -38.16
C GLY A 92 -46.20 13.17 -37.61
N GLY A 93 -45.61 14.00 -36.73
CA GLY A 93 -45.97 15.42 -36.53
C GLY A 93 -47.21 15.72 -35.66
N ARG A 94 -47.44 16.99 -35.25
CA ARG A 94 -46.54 18.17 -35.20
C ARG A 94 -47.14 19.27 -34.31
N ASP A 95 -46.29 20.15 -33.77
CA ASP A 95 -46.56 21.52 -33.26
C ASP A 95 -47.56 21.70 -32.08
N GLY A 96 -47.38 22.73 -31.21
CA GLY A 96 -48.29 22.89 -30.06
C GLY A 96 -48.13 24.01 -29.00
N LYS A 97 -47.24 25.01 -29.20
CA LYS A 97 -47.17 26.32 -28.48
C LYS A 97 -47.71 26.49 -27.03
N GLY A 98 -46.79 26.80 -26.10
CA GLY A 98 -47.00 27.85 -25.07
C GLY A 98 -47.64 27.45 -23.72
N SER A 99 -47.64 28.31 -22.69
CA SER A 99 -46.94 29.61 -22.58
C SER A 99 -46.61 30.02 -21.14
N ASN A 100 -45.39 30.54 -20.97
CA ASN A 100 -44.85 31.44 -19.95
C ASN A 100 -45.79 32.02 -18.86
N THR A 101 -45.45 31.81 -17.58
CA THR A 101 -45.60 32.80 -16.49
C THR A 101 -44.39 32.72 -15.56
N GLY A 102 -43.99 33.85 -14.97
CA GLY A 102 -42.90 33.93 -13.99
C GLY A 102 -43.13 35.05 -12.98
N VAL A 103 -42.55 34.92 -11.79
CA VAL A 103 -42.63 35.90 -10.70
C VAL A 103 -41.23 36.06 -10.09
N ARG A 104 -40.84 37.28 -9.71
CA ARG A 104 -39.46 37.61 -9.30
C ARG A 104 -39.37 38.76 -8.29
N TYR A 105 -39.05 38.43 -7.04
CA TYR A 105 -38.46 39.26 -5.98
C TYR A 105 -37.53 38.31 -5.18
N GLY A 106 -36.36 38.65 -4.62
CA GLY A 106 -35.77 39.94 -4.27
C GLY A 106 -35.84 40.14 -2.74
N ASN A 107 -34.76 40.39 -1.98
CA ASN A 107 -33.32 40.51 -2.27
C ASN A 107 -32.51 40.35 -0.94
N LYS A 108 -31.17 40.37 -1.01
CA LYS A 108 -30.14 40.67 0.04
C LYS A 108 -29.16 39.56 0.53
N ASP A 109 -27.92 39.74 0.09
CA ASP A 109 -26.70 39.98 0.89
C ASP A 109 -26.18 38.94 1.90
N SER A 110 -25.10 38.23 1.53
CA SER A 110 -23.77 38.36 2.19
C SER A 110 -22.68 37.61 1.40
N ASN A 111 -21.41 38.01 1.58
CA ASN A 111 -20.30 37.65 0.68
C ASN A 111 -19.57 36.35 1.06
N GLY A 112 -19.16 35.60 0.04
CA GLY A 112 -18.21 34.47 0.13
C GLY A 112 -17.74 34.06 -1.27
N SER A 113 -16.61 34.60 -1.72
CA SER A 113 -16.14 34.45 -3.11
C SER A 113 -15.59 33.05 -3.39
N ASN A 114 -16.26 32.31 -4.28
CA ASN A 114 -15.84 30.97 -4.72
C ASN A 114 -15.59 30.98 -6.25
N THR A 115 -14.33 30.98 -6.66
CA THR A 115 -13.91 31.08 -8.07
C THR A 115 -13.81 29.71 -8.76
N GLU A 116 -14.95 29.17 -9.20
CA GLU A 116 -14.98 28.01 -10.10
C GLU A 116 -14.46 28.36 -11.51
N TYR A 117 -13.33 27.76 -11.91
CA TYR A 117 -12.92 27.76 -13.32
C TYR A 117 -13.75 26.74 -14.14
N ARG A 118 -14.84 27.23 -14.74
CA ARG A 118 -15.63 26.48 -15.73
C ARG A 118 -15.26 26.88 -17.16
N ASN A 119 -14.51 26.02 -17.86
CA ASN A 119 -14.35 26.16 -19.31
C ASN A 119 -15.61 25.68 -20.03
N SER A 120 -16.18 26.54 -20.89
CA SER A 120 -17.31 26.20 -21.75
C SER A 120 -16.85 26.14 -23.22
N ILE A 121 -17.12 25.02 -23.87
CA ILE A 121 -17.04 24.91 -25.33
C ILE A 121 -18.47 25.06 -25.88
N LYS A 122 -18.63 25.86 -26.94
CA LYS A 122 -19.84 25.93 -27.75
C LYS A 122 -19.46 25.73 -29.21
N ASP A 123 -20.13 24.81 -29.87
CA ASP A 123 -20.00 24.59 -31.31
C ASP A 123 -20.73 25.67 -32.12
N GLY A 124 -20.25 25.92 -33.34
CA GLY A 124 -20.87 26.82 -34.31
C GLY A 124 -20.35 26.58 -35.73
N ASN A 125 -21.18 25.98 -36.59
CA ASN A 125 -20.95 25.90 -38.04
C ASN A 125 -20.92 27.32 -38.66
N GLY A 126 -20.28 27.57 -39.81
CA GLY A 126 -19.51 26.69 -40.69
C GLY A 126 -19.48 27.26 -42.13
N GLY A 127 -18.43 27.02 -42.92
CA GLY A 127 -18.29 27.63 -44.25
C GLY A 127 -17.21 26.97 -45.14
N SER A 128 -17.64 26.33 -46.21
CA SER A 128 -16.84 25.48 -47.11
C SER A 128 -15.74 26.19 -47.92
N ALA A 129 -14.56 25.57 -48.09
CA ALA A 129 -14.04 25.07 -49.39
C ALA A 129 -12.55 24.62 -49.34
N GLY A 130 -12.15 23.74 -50.26
CA GLY A 130 -10.73 23.58 -50.67
C GLY A 130 -9.98 22.32 -50.18
N ARG A 131 -10.13 21.18 -50.89
CA ARG A 131 -9.20 20.04 -50.76
C ARG A 131 -7.90 20.30 -51.53
N ARG A 132 -6.74 20.07 -50.91
CA ARG A 132 -5.48 19.68 -51.61
C ARG A 132 -4.78 18.56 -50.84
N LYS A 133 -4.22 17.60 -51.58
CA LYS A 133 -3.30 16.57 -51.06
C LYS A 133 -1.86 17.02 -51.34
N TYR A 134 -0.92 16.58 -50.51
CA TYR A 134 0.48 16.39 -50.94
C TYR A 134 1.02 15.07 -50.36
N ASN A 135 1.78 14.34 -51.16
CA ASN A 135 2.53 13.13 -50.77
C ASN A 135 3.92 13.51 -50.24
N TRP A 136 4.62 12.54 -49.64
CA TRP A 136 6.08 12.45 -49.69
C TRP A 136 6.47 11.00 -50.01
N ASP A 137 7.26 10.80 -51.07
CA ASP A 137 7.71 9.50 -51.59
C ASP A 137 9.22 9.25 -51.42
N GLY A 138 9.59 7.98 -51.17
CA GLY A 138 10.90 7.38 -51.48
C GLY A 138 12.03 7.55 -50.45
N LYS A 139 13.09 6.71 -50.41
CA LYS A 139 13.44 5.45 -51.13
C LYS A 139 14.26 4.58 -50.14
N ASN A 140 14.11 3.26 -49.96
CA ASN A 140 14.02 2.09 -50.85
C ASN A 140 15.38 1.55 -51.38
N ALA A 141 15.79 0.36 -50.91
CA ALA A 141 16.81 -0.52 -51.49
C ALA A 141 16.58 -1.98 -51.00
N ASN A 142 16.81 -2.99 -51.85
CA ASN A 142 16.47 -4.42 -51.60
C ASN A 142 17.29 -5.37 -52.50
N SER A 143 17.80 -6.50 -51.98
CA SER A 143 18.20 -7.66 -52.82
C SER A 143 18.36 -9.00 -52.06
N ASN A 144 17.53 -9.98 -52.46
CA ASN A 144 17.60 -11.45 -52.29
C ASN A 144 18.96 -12.14 -51.99
N SER A 145 18.93 -13.27 -51.28
CA SER A 145 19.18 -14.61 -51.89
C SER A 145 18.78 -15.82 -51.00
N LYS A 146 18.74 -17.01 -51.62
CA LYS A 146 18.07 -18.28 -51.26
C LYS A 146 18.88 -19.25 -50.36
N ASN A 147 18.17 -20.28 -49.85
CA ASN A 147 18.60 -21.55 -49.22
C ASN A 147 19.94 -22.19 -49.68
N VAL A 148 20.57 -23.00 -48.81
CA VAL A 148 20.81 -24.47 -48.97
C VAL A 148 21.49 -25.09 -47.72
N ASN A 149 21.28 -26.40 -47.48
CA ASN A 149 21.95 -27.20 -46.43
C ASN A 149 23.34 -27.72 -46.89
N ASN A 150 24.34 -27.78 -45.99
CA ASN A 150 25.06 -29.02 -45.60
C ASN A 150 26.38 -28.80 -44.82
N GLY A 151 26.84 -29.84 -44.11
CA GLY A 151 28.18 -30.38 -44.37
C GLY A 151 29.41 -29.79 -43.65
N SER A 152 29.56 -30.17 -42.38
CA SER A 152 30.82 -30.53 -41.68
C SER A 152 32.16 -30.66 -42.46
N ILE A 153 33.30 -30.33 -41.78
CA ILE A 153 34.63 -31.04 -41.71
C ILE A 153 35.87 -30.09 -41.71
N ASN A 154 36.62 -30.07 -40.58
CA ASN A 154 38.10 -29.86 -40.43
C ASN A 154 38.81 -28.58 -40.99
N SER A 155 40.06 -28.20 -40.60
CA SER A 155 41.04 -28.73 -39.62
C SER A 155 42.13 -27.69 -39.25
N LYS A 156 42.57 -27.69 -37.98
CA LYS A 156 43.93 -27.35 -37.44
C LYS A 156 44.69 -26.09 -37.91
N TYR A 157 45.09 -25.26 -36.94
CA TYR A 157 46.49 -24.92 -36.53
C TYR A 157 46.37 -24.09 -35.21
N GLY A 158 47.19 -24.21 -34.16
CA GLY A 158 48.25 -25.16 -33.79
C GLY A 158 48.45 -25.15 -32.25
N LYS A 159 49.21 -26.09 -31.67
CA LYS A 159 49.53 -26.14 -30.21
C LYS A 159 50.62 -25.09 -29.87
N THR A 160 50.74 -24.55 -28.64
CA THR A 160 51.25 -25.21 -27.41
C THR A 160 50.83 -24.48 -26.11
N GLY A 161 51.06 -25.10 -24.93
CA GLY A 161 50.89 -24.46 -23.60
C GLY A 161 50.08 -25.31 -22.61
N GLY A 162 50.74 -26.13 -21.80
CA GLY A 162 50.08 -27.17 -20.99
C GLY A 162 49.34 -26.67 -19.74
N HIS A 163 48.12 -27.18 -19.52
CA HIS A 163 47.43 -27.05 -18.22
C HIS A 163 48.12 -27.89 -17.14
N LYS A 164 48.39 -27.27 -15.98
CA LYS A 164 48.37 -27.96 -14.68
C LYS A 164 47.11 -27.54 -13.94
N GLY A 165 46.34 -28.50 -13.44
CA GLY A 165 45.13 -28.22 -12.66
C GLY A 165 45.48 -27.64 -11.29
N ILE A 166 44.82 -26.54 -10.91
CA ILE A 166 44.80 -26.05 -9.53
C ILE A 166 43.49 -26.53 -8.91
N MET A 167 43.60 -27.23 -7.77
CA MET A 167 42.45 -27.79 -7.06
C MET A 167 41.58 -26.68 -6.48
N SER A 168 40.25 -26.87 -6.48
CA SER A 168 39.35 -26.01 -5.74
C SER A 168 39.56 -26.22 -4.24
N HIS A 169 40.12 -25.22 -3.56
CA HIS A 169 40.23 -25.22 -2.10
C HIS A 169 38.83 -25.19 -1.48
N LYS A 170 38.34 -26.36 -1.05
CA LYS A 170 37.26 -26.47 -0.09
C LYS A 170 37.82 -26.14 1.29
N GLU A 171 37.76 -24.89 1.71
CA GLU A 171 37.97 -24.55 3.11
C GLU A 171 36.85 -25.18 3.96
N GLY A 172 37.25 -26.00 4.92
CA GLY A 172 36.37 -26.81 5.75
C GLY A 172 35.71 -26.02 6.87
N GLY A 173 34.88 -25.02 6.52
CA GLY A 173 33.96 -24.42 7.49
C GLY A 173 32.87 -25.43 7.90
N GLU A 174 32.64 -25.58 9.20
CA GLU A 174 31.65 -26.53 9.73
C GLU A 174 30.25 -26.23 9.20
N LYS A 175 29.74 -27.09 8.30
CA LYS A 175 28.35 -27.06 7.87
C LYS A 175 27.43 -27.66 8.92
N GLY A 176 27.33 -27.01 10.06
CA GLY A 176 26.20 -27.15 10.96
C GLY A 176 24.93 -26.89 10.15
N LYS A 177 24.12 -27.93 9.91
CA LYS A 177 22.84 -27.82 9.20
C LYS A 177 21.83 -27.10 10.11
N THR A 178 21.90 -25.78 10.17
CA THR A 178 20.81 -24.96 10.69
C THR A 178 19.58 -25.19 9.81
N SER A 179 18.66 -26.02 10.28
CA SER A 179 17.34 -26.19 9.67
C SER A 179 16.66 -24.83 9.59
N SER A 180 16.25 -24.42 8.39
CA SER A 180 15.66 -23.10 8.17
C SER A 180 14.45 -22.90 9.07
N LYS A 181 14.26 -21.67 9.57
CA LYS A 181 13.09 -21.34 10.39
C LYS A 181 11.77 -21.44 9.62
N CYS A 182 11.80 -21.37 8.29
CA CYS A 182 10.64 -21.51 7.43
C CYS A 182 10.74 -22.79 6.57
N PRO A 183 9.71 -23.67 6.58
CA PRO A 183 9.77 -24.96 5.88
C PRO A 183 9.83 -24.82 4.34
N VAL A 184 9.49 -23.65 3.80
CA VAL A 184 9.49 -23.36 2.36
C VAL A 184 10.56 -22.34 1.93
N PHE A 185 11.50 -21.97 2.82
CA PHE A 185 12.50 -20.91 2.57
C PHE A 185 13.30 -21.08 1.27
N GLN A 186 13.65 -22.31 0.90
CA GLN A 186 14.43 -22.62 -0.31
C GLN A 186 13.59 -22.59 -1.62
N LYS A 187 12.29 -22.28 -1.55
CA LYS A 187 11.35 -22.25 -2.69
C LYS A 187 10.59 -20.92 -2.80
N CYS A 188 10.17 -20.38 -1.65
CA CYS A 188 9.49 -19.11 -1.53
C CYS A 188 10.46 -17.97 -1.89
N GLY A 189 10.18 -17.21 -2.94
CA GLY A 189 10.98 -16.04 -3.33
C GLY A 189 10.88 -14.85 -2.37
N GLY A 190 10.09 -14.94 -1.30
CA GLY A 190 9.72 -13.81 -0.43
C GLY A 190 10.80 -13.38 0.58
N CYS A 191 11.67 -14.27 1.02
CA CYS A 191 12.73 -13.99 2.00
C CYS A 191 14.08 -14.48 1.49
N GLN A 192 15.14 -13.68 1.67
CA GLN A 192 16.52 -14.02 1.26
C GLN A 192 17.47 -14.12 2.46
N LEU A 193 17.12 -13.49 3.59
CA LEU A 193 17.99 -13.34 4.77
C LEU A 193 17.39 -13.96 6.05
N LEU A 194 16.30 -14.73 5.98
CA LEU A 194 15.54 -15.19 7.16
C LEU A 194 16.39 -15.96 8.19
N ASP A 195 17.28 -16.84 7.72
CA ASP A 195 18.16 -17.63 8.59
C ASP A 195 19.42 -16.88 9.04
N MET A 196 19.64 -15.65 8.56
CA MET A 196 20.70 -14.76 9.03
C MET A 196 20.27 -14.05 10.32
N PRO A 197 21.10 -14.02 11.40
CA PRO A 197 20.79 -13.27 12.61
C PRO A 197 20.50 -11.80 12.31
N TYR A 198 19.46 -11.22 12.93
CA TYR A 198 18.90 -9.93 12.49
C TYR A 198 19.92 -8.79 12.41
N LYS A 199 20.82 -8.67 13.41
CA LYS A 199 21.93 -7.70 13.39
C LYS A 199 22.81 -7.80 12.14
N LYS A 200 23.09 -9.02 11.66
CA LYS A 200 23.86 -9.24 10.42
C LYS A 200 23.08 -8.87 9.16
N GLN A 201 21.74 -8.98 9.18
CA GLN A 201 20.90 -8.45 8.09
C GLN A 201 21.06 -6.93 7.98
N LEU A 202 21.00 -6.22 9.12
CA LEU A 202 21.23 -4.77 9.17
C LEU A 202 22.65 -4.39 8.77
N GLU A 203 23.68 -5.11 9.23
CA GLU A 203 25.08 -4.88 8.80
C GLU A 203 25.27 -5.04 7.29
N GLN A 204 24.67 -6.08 6.68
CA GLN A 204 24.72 -6.29 5.23
C GLN A 204 23.94 -5.21 4.46
N LYS A 205 22.75 -4.82 4.95
CA LYS A 205 21.91 -3.77 4.36
C LYS A 205 22.58 -2.40 4.42
N GLN A 206 23.19 -2.05 5.56
CA GLN A 206 24.00 -0.84 5.74
C GLN A 206 25.12 -0.80 4.71
N LYS A 207 25.93 -1.87 4.64
CA LYS A 207 27.08 -1.95 3.73
C LYS A 207 26.65 -1.75 2.27
N ASN A 208 25.61 -2.45 1.81
CA ASN A 208 25.12 -2.32 0.44
C ASN A 208 24.69 -0.87 0.12
N LEU A 209 23.97 -0.23 1.04
CA LEU A 209 23.50 1.14 0.89
C LEU A 209 24.65 2.16 0.91
N GLU A 210 25.65 1.95 1.77
CA GLU A 210 26.89 2.75 1.79
C GLU A 210 27.69 2.60 0.50
N GLU A 211 27.89 1.38 -0.01
CA GLU A 211 28.65 1.14 -1.24
C GLU A 211 28.00 1.79 -2.47
N LEU A 212 26.66 1.78 -2.56
CA LEU A 212 25.90 2.42 -3.65
C LEU A 212 25.83 3.95 -3.54
N LEU A 213 25.67 4.51 -2.33
CA LEU A 213 25.46 5.96 -2.13
C LEU A 213 26.73 6.77 -1.87
N LYS A 214 27.87 6.11 -1.61
CA LYS A 214 29.21 6.72 -1.46
C LYS A 214 29.59 7.78 -2.51
N PRO A 215 29.19 7.70 -3.80
CA PRO A 215 29.48 8.75 -4.78
C PRO A 215 28.64 10.03 -4.63
N PHE A 216 27.69 10.09 -3.68
CA PHE A 216 26.69 11.15 -3.56
C PHE A 216 26.58 11.74 -2.15
N CYS A 217 26.49 10.91 -1.10
CA CYS A 217 26.33 11.40 0.28
C CYS A 217 26.84 10.40 1.33
N ARG A 218 26.89 10.84 2.59
CA ARG A 218 27.08 9.95 3.74
C ARG A 218 25.75 9.29 4.10
N VAL A 219 25.79 7.99 4.38
CA VAL A 219 24.65 7.24 4.96
C VAL A 219 24.78 7.22 6.49
N ALA A 220 23.67 7.39 7.20
CA ALA A 220 23.56 7.17 8.64
C ALA A 220 23.46 5.66 8.96
N PRO A 221 23.62 5.24 10.22
CA PRO A 221 23.27 3.88 10.63
C PRO A 221 21.80 3.56 10.30
N ILE A 222 21.57 2.41 9.68
CA ILE A 222 20.24 1.88 9.31
C ILE A 222 19.35 1.71 10.53
N ILE A 223 18.10 2.16 10.41
CA ILE A 223 17.09 2.03 11.46
C ILE A 223 16.40 0.66 11.32
N GLY A 224 16.71 -0.25 12.25
CA GLY A 224 16.10 -1.58 12.34
C GLY A 224 14.71 -1.59 12.97
N MET A 225 14.14 -2.78 13.11
CA MET A 225 12.83 -3.04 13.72
C MET A 225 12.98 -3.95 14.95
N ASP A 226 12.42 -3.57 16.10
CA ASP A 226 12.60 -4.31 17.37
C ASP A 226 12.06 -5.75 17.33
N ASN A 227 10.91 -5.95 16.67
CA ASN A 227 10.33 -7.26 16.41
C ASN A 227 10.22 -7.51 14.89
N PRO A 228 11.22 -8.13 14.24
CA PRO A 228 11.29 -8.28 12.78
C PRO A 228 10.38 -9.39 12.21
N TYR A 229 9.23 -9.64 12.84
CA TYR A 229 8.31 -10.75 12.53
C TYR A 229 6.85 -10.29 12.44
N HIS A 230 6.05 -11.00 11.63
CA HIS A 230 4.60 -10.77 11.43
C HIS A 230 4.20 -9.32 11.09
N TYR A 231 5.09 -8.59 10.41
CA TYR A 231 4.96 -7.15 10.18
C TYR A 231 4.08 -6.77 8.98
N ARG A 232 3.80 -7.69 8.05
CA ARG A 232 3.04 -7.36 6.82
C ARG A 232 1.54 -7.31 7.09
N ASN A 233 1.00 -6.09 7.10
CA ASN A 233 -0.43 -5.79 7.18
C ASN A 233 -1.25 -6.21 5.94
N LYS A 234 -0.57 -6.69 4.88
CA LYS A 234 -1.15 -7.08 3.60
C LYS A 234 -0.55 -8.42 3.15
N VAL A 235 -1.40 -9.44 3.05
CA VAL A 235 -1.02 -10.82 2.72
C VAL A 235 -1.75 -11.25 1.45
N HIS A 236 -1.03 -11.82 0.49
CA HIS A 236 -1.58 -12.32 -0.77
C HIS A 236 -1.26 -13.80 -0.92
N ALA A 237 -2.31 -14.62 -1.01
CA ALA A 237 -2.18 -16.04 -1.31
C ALA A 237 -2.78 -16.33 -2.69
N VAL A 238 -2.01 -17.06 -3.50
CA VAL A 238 -2.49 -17.76 -4.70
C VAL A 238 -3.27 -19.00 -4.26
N PHE A 239 -4.36 -19.29 -4.95
CA PHE A 239 -5.24 -20.43 -4.68
C PHE A 239 -5.24 -21.38 -5.86
N ASP A 240 -4.84 -22.62 -5.60
CA ASP A 240 -4.62 -23.67 -6.61
C ASP A 240 -5.00 -25.04 -6.00
N HIS A 241 -4.67 -26.15 -6.65
CA HIS A 241 -5.05 -27.49 -6.25
C HIS A 241 -3.87 -28.48 -6.33
N ASP A 242 -3.86 -29.47 -5.43
CA ASP A 242 -2.92 -30.60 -5.54
C ASP A 242 -3.33 -31.55 -6.69
N ARG A 243 -2.45 -32.50 -7.02
CA ARG A 243 -2.68 -33.55 -8.03
C ARG A 243 -3.87 -34.48 -7.74
N LYS A 244 -4.59 -34.30 -6.64
CA LYS A 244 -5.79 -35.04 -6.24
C LYS A 244 -7.04 -34.14 -6.21
N GLY A 245 -6.93 -32.87 -6.63
CA GLY A 245 -8.03 -31.89 -6.59
C GLY A 245 -8.32 -31.30 -5.20
N ASN A 246 -7.39 -31.41 -4.23
CA ASN A 246 -7.51 -30.73 -2.94
C ASN A 246 -7.06 -29.27 -3.08
N PRO A 247 -7.87 -28.27 -2.69
CA PRO A 247 -7.44 -26.89 -2.71
C PRO A 247 -6.25 -26.63 -1.79
N ILE A 248 -5.23 -25.97 -2.32
CA ILE A 248 -4.05 -25.46 -1.63
C ILE A 248 -4.04 -23.92 -1.70
N SER A 249 -3.26 -23.29 -0.83
CA SER A 249 -3.02 -21.85 -0.88
C SER A 249 -1.56 -21.56 -0.51
N GLY A 250 -1.00 -20.50 -1.05
CA GLY A 250 0.35 -20.06 -0.71
C GLY A 250 0.93 -19.10 -1.74
N VAL A 251 2.20 -19.29 -2.09
CA VAL A 251 2.97 -18.35 -2.93
C VAL A 251 3.54 -19.06 -4.15
N TYR A 252 3.84 -18.32 -5.22
CA TYR A 252 4.56 -18.88 -6.36
C TYR A 252 6.02 -19.25 -6.00
N GLU A 253 6.49 -20.42 -6.47
CA GLU A 253 7.89 -20.86 -6.41
C GLU A 253 8.76 -19.93 -7.28
N ALA A 254 9.90 -19.47 -6.76
CA ALA A 254 10.68 -18.40 -7.36
C ALA A 254 11.00 -18.62 -8.86
N ASN A 255 10.67 -17.62 -9.69
CA ASN A 255 10.78 -17.64 -11.15
C ASN A 255 9.85 -18.66 -11.86
N SER A 256 8.68 -18.96 -11.30
CA SER A 256 7.65 -19.81 -11.91
C SER A 256 6.23 -19.39 -11.50
N HIS A 257 5.21 -20.01 -12.09
CA HIS A 257 3.81 -19.94 -11.61
C HIS A 257 3.38 -21.18 -10.80
N ARG A 258 4.31 -22.02 -10.34
CA ARG A 258 3.97 -23.18 -9.49
C ARG A 258 3.65 -22.72 -8.08
N VAL A 259 2.47 -23.04 -7.54
CA VAL A 259 2.13 -22.72 -6.16
C VAL A 259 2.86 -23.63 -5.18
N VAL A 260 3.54 -23.03 -4.21
CA VAL A 260 4.07 -23.67 -3.00
C VAL A 260 3.04 -23.49 -1.89
N PRO A 261 2.49 -24.58 -1.31
CA PRO A 261 1.59 -24.47 -0.17
C PRO A 261 2.27 -23.77 1.02
N VAL A 262 1.56 -22.83 1.64
CA VAL A 262 1.98 -22.12 2.85
C VAL A 262 0.83 -22.18 3.87
N GLU A 263 1.15 -22.64 5.08
CA GLU A 263 0.20 -22.72 6.20
C GLU A 263 0.34 -21.54 7.16
N SER A 264 1.55 -20.99 7.28
CA SER A 264 1.86 -19.79 8.06
C SER A 264 3.19 -19.18 7.59
N CYS A 265 3.33 -17.86 7.73
CA CYS A 265 4.52 -17.13 7.29
C CYS A 265 5.05 -16.17 8.35
N MET A 266 6.36 -16.25 8.64
CA MET A 266 7.00 -15.53 9.75
C MET A 266 7.03 -14.00 9.60
N ILE A 267 6.73 -13.46 8.41
CA ILE A 267 6.70 -12.01 8.16
C ILE A 267 5.29 -11.48 7.85
N GLU A 268 4.28 -12.35 7.78
CA GLU A 268 2.90 -12.02 7.43
C GLU A 268 1.98 -12.05 8.65
N ASP A 269 0.90 -11.28 8.60
CA ASP A 269 -0.03 -11.16 9.72
C ASP A 269 -0.69 -12.51 10.05
N GLN A 270 -0.59 -12.93 11.30
CA GLN A 270 -1.04 -14.26 11.74
C GLN A 270 -2.55 -14.48 11.57
N LYS A 271 -3.37 -13.41 11.68
CA LYS A 271 -4.81 -13.49 11.47
C LYS A 271 -5.16 -13.54 9.98
N ALA A 272 -4.38 -12.88 9.13
CA ALA A 272 -4.52 -13.04 7.68
C ALA A 272 -4.25 -14.49 7.22
N ASP A 273 -3.19 -15.13 7.72
CA ASP A 273 -2.91 -16.56 7.47
C ASP A 273 -4.07 -17.46 7.92
N GLU A 274 -4.61 -17.24 9.12
CA GLU A 274 -5.74 -17.98 9.70
C GLU A 274 -7.03 -17.85 8.86
N ILE A 275 -7.31 -16.66 8.34
CA ILE A 275 -8.45 -16.37 7.45
C ILE A 275 -8.25 -17.05 6.08
N ILE A 276 -7.04 -17.00 5.50
CA ILE A 276 -6.69 -17.66 4.24
C ILE A 276 -6.87 -19.18 4.38
N GLY A 277 -6.32 -19.78 5.44
CA GLY A 277 -6.48 -21.21 5.73
C GLY A 277 -7.95 -21.61 5.93
N THR A 278 -8.75 -20.75 6.56
CA THR A 278 -10.20 -20.94 6.74
C THR A 278 -10.95 -20.90 5.40
N ILE A 279 -10.65 -19.93 4.54
CA ILE A 279 -11.26 -19.81 3.19
C ILE A 279 -10.97 -21.06 2.37
N ARG A 280 -9.71 -21.51 2.33
CA ARG A 280 -9.28 -22.76 1.68
C ARG A 280 -10.05 -23.98 2.18
N GLY A 281 -10.22 -24.11 3.50
CA GLY A 281 -11.01 -25.18 4.10
C GLY A 281 -12.50 -25.16 3.72
N MET A 282 -13.05 -23.98 3.40
CA MET A 282 -14.46 -23.82 3.00
C MET A 282 -14.74 -24.14 1.52
N LEU A 283 -13.74 -24.12 0.64
CA LEU A 283 -13.97 -24.23 -0.82
C LEU A 283 -14.70 -25.54 -1.20
N LYS A 284 -14.32 -26.66 -0.57
CA LYS A 284 -14.95 -27.97 -0.83
C LYS A 284 -16.43 -28.00 -0.47
N SER A 285 -16.83 -27.52 0.71
CA SER A 285 -18.24 -27.56 1.15
C SER A 285 -19.12 -26.58 0.37
N PHE A 286 -18.57 -25.46 -0.07
CA PHE A 286 -19.24 -24.49 -0.93
C PHE A 286 -19.18 -24.82 -2.43
N LYS A 287 -18.54 -25.94 -2.82
CA LYS A 287 -18.32 -26.38 -4.21
C LYS A 287 -17.60 -25.34 -5.09
N ILE A 288 -16.77 -24.51 -4.47
CA ILE A 288 -15.91 -23.53 -5.15
C ILE A 288 -14.66 -24.27 -5.64
N ARG A 289 -14.30 -24.05 -6.90
CA ARG A 289 -13.00 -24.48 -7.45
C ARG A 289 -12.05 -23.31 -7.47
N THR A 290 -10.79 -23.59 -7.14
CA THR A 290 -9.66 -22.72 -7.47
C THR A 290 -9.55 -22.54 -8.97
N TYR A 291 -8.90 -21.48 -9.41
CA TYR A 291 -8.67 -21.21 -10.83
C TYR A 291 -7.36 -21.85 -11.28
N ASP A 292 -7.39 -22.44 -12.47
CA ASP A 292 -6.29 -23.10 -13.13
C ASP A 292 -5.87 -22.23 -14.33
N GLU A 293 -4.63 -21.74 -14.32
CA GLU A 293 -4.15 -20.73 -15.28
C GLU A 293 -3.74 -21.34 -16.63
N ASP A 294 -3.51 -22.66 -16.70
CA ASP A 294 -3.18 -23.39 -17.93
C ASP A 294 -4.45 -23.75 -18.75
N THR A 295 -5.59 -23.95 -18.08
CA THR A 295 -6.89 -24.31 -18.70
C THR A 295 -7.92 -23.19 -18.70
N GLY A 296 -7.65 -22.08 -17.99
CA GLY A 296 -8.56 -20.95 -17.84
C GLY A 296 -9.84 -21.28 -17.03
N TYR A 297 -9.84 -22.37 -16.27
CA TYR A 297 -11.04 -22.94 -15.64
C TYR A 297 -11.06 -22.76 -14.12
N GLY A 298 -12.26 -22.70 -13.53
CA GLY A 298 -12.45 -22.51 -12.09
C GLY A 298 -12.87 -21.08 -11.72
N LEU A 299 -12.86 -20.76 -10.42
CA LEU A 299 -13.40 -19.48 -9.92
C LEU A 299 -12.41 -18.65 -9.09
N LEU A 300 -11.86 -19.19 -8.00
CA LEU A 300 -11.04 -18.41 -7.05
C LEU A 300 -9.57 -18.44 -7.46
N ARG A 301 -9.02 -17.30 -7.88
CA ARG A 301 -7.60 -17.14 -8.27
C ARG A 301 -6.70 -16.88 -7.07
N HIS A 302 -7.10 -15.92 -6.25
CA HIS A 302 -6.32 -15.43 -5.13
C HIS A 302 -7.21 -14.97 -3.98
N VAL A 303 -6.63 -14.89 -2.79
CA VAL A 303 -7.16 -14.11 -1.67
C VAL A 303 -6.11 -13.08 -1.27
N LEU A 304 -6.55 -11.83 -1.16
CA LEU A 304 -5.76 -10.73 -0.62
C LEU A 304 -6.42 -10.28 0.69
N ILE A 305 -5.70 -10.39 1.80
CA ILE A 305 -6.12 -9.86 3.09
C ILE A 305 -5.39 -8.54 3.32
N ARG A 306 -6.11 -7.55 3.86
CA ARG A 306 -5.53 -6.32 4.44
C ARG A 306 -6.05 -6.17 5.85
N ARG A 307 -5.19 -5.84 6.81
CA ARG A 307 -5.55 -5.59 8.21
C ARG A 307 -5.06 -4.21 8.62
N GLY A 308 -5.91 -3.41 9.26
CA GLY A 308 -5.45 -2.21 9.96
C GLY A 308 -4.63 -2.64 11.18
N PHE A 309 -3.37 -2.25 11.25
CA PHE A 309 -2.46 -2.72 12.30
C PHE A 309 -2.82 -2.16 13.67
N THR A 310 -3.21 -0.88 13.71
CA THR A 310 -3.59 -0.18 14.95
C THR A 310 -5.07 -0.37 15.28
N THR A 311 -5.93 -0.47 14.26
CA THR A 311 -7.40 -0.60 14.44
C THR A 311 -7.90 -2.04 14.55
N GLY A 312 -7.15 -3.00 14.01
CA GLY A 312 -7.58 -4.39 13.87
C GLY A 312 -8.61 -4.66 12.77
N GLU A 313 -9.10 -3.65 12.03
CA GLU A 313 -10.11 -3.84 10.97
C GLU A 313 -9.58 -4.77 9.85
N VAL A 314 -10.31 -5.84 9.50
CA VAL A 314 -9.89 -6.77 8.43
C VAL A 314 -10.73 -6.65 7.16
N MET A 315 -10.04 -6.47 6.03
CA MET A 315 -10.55 -6.59 4.67
C MET A 315 -10.18 -7.96 4.08
N VAL A 316 -11.18 -8.68 3.56
CA VAL A 316 -10.98 -9.84 2.70
C VAL A 316 -11.32 -9.48 1.25
N VAL A 317 -10.36 -9.61 0.34
CA VAL A 317 -10.57 -9.46 -1.10
C VAL A 317 -10.45 -10.84 -1.76
N LEU A 318 -11.58 -11.35 -2.26
CA LEU A 318 -11.69 -12.61 -2.99
C LEU A 318 -11.52 -12.31 -4.49
N VAL A 319 -10.40 -12.72 -5.09
CA VAL A 319 -10.14 -12.50 -6.52
C VAL A 319 -10.72 -13.66 -7.32
N THR A 320 -11.65 -13.34 -8.21
CA THR A 320 -12.44 -14.32 -8.96
C THR A 320 -12.34 -14.12 -10.47
N SER A 321 -12.32 -15.21 -11.23
CA SER A 321 -12.34 -15.18 -12.71
C SER A 321 -13.69 -14.71 -13.30
N SER A 322 -14.75 -14.68 -12.49
CA SER A 322 -16.12 -14.38 -12.91
C SER A 322 -16.86 -13.58 -11.84
N PRO A 323 -17.76 -12.64 -12.22
CA PRO A 323 -18.61 -11.94 -11.25
C PRO A 323 -19.63 -12.87 -10.58
N VAL A 324 -19.93 -14.05 -11.17
CA VAL A 324 -20.88 -15.01 -10.60
C VAL A 324 -20.19 -15.83 -9.50
N PHE A 325 -20.43 -15.45 -8.25
CA PHE A 325 -19.97 -16.19 -7.07
C PHE A 325 -21.11 -17.04 -6.47
N PRO A 326 -21.10 -18.38 -6.63
CA PRO A 326 -22.13 -19.26 -6.09
C PRO A 326 -22.24 -19.16 -4.56
N SER A 327 -23.47 -19.15 -4.04
CA SER A 327 -23.77 -19.15 -2.60
C SER A 327 -23.10 -17.99 -1.81
N LYS A 328 -22.72 -16.88 -2.47
CA LYS A 328 -21.91 -15.80 -1.87
C LYS A 328 -22.39 -15.31 -0.49
N ASN A 329 -23.71 -15.16 -0.29
CA ASN A 329 -24.27 -14.72 0.99
C ASN A 329 -24.00 -15.73 2.12
N ASN A 330 -24.12 -17.03 1.83
CA ASN A 330 -23.85 -18.09 2.79
C ASN A 330 -22.35 -18.25 3.05
N PHE A 331 -21.51 -18.04 2.04
CA PHE A 331 -20.05 -18.04 2.18
C PHE A 331 -19.59 -16.88 3.08
N VAL A 332 -20.08 -15.66 2.80
CA VAL A 332 -19.85 -14.46 3.62
C VAL A 332 -20.31 -14.66 5.06
N LYS A 333 -21.50 -15.26 5.27
CA LYS A 333 -22.01 -15.57 6.62
C LYS A 333 -21.08 -16.55 7.35
N ALA A 334 -20.80 -17.71 6.75
CA ALA A 334 -19.98 -18.74 7.37
C ALA A 334 -18.51 -18.33 7.59
N LEU A 335 -17.97 -17.40 6.78
CA LEU A 335 -16.64 -16.83 7.00
C LEU A 335 -16.64 -15.89 8.21
N ARG A 336 -17.64 -14.99 8.31
CA ARG A 336 -17.80 -14.05 9.43
C ARG A 336 -18.22 -14.70 10.74
N GLU A 337 -18.87 -15.86 10.70
CA GLU A 337 -19.18 -16.67 11.89
C GLU A 337 -17.92 -17.31 12.51
N LYS A 338 -16.85 -17.48 11.72
CA LYS A 338 -15.54 -17.93 12.19
C LYS A 338 -14.60 -16.76 12.51
N HIS A 339 -14.71 -15.68 11.74
CA HIS A 339 -13.85 -14.49 11.82
C HIS A 339 -14.71 -13.22 11.95
N PRO A 340 -15.27 -12.93 13.15
CA PRO A 340 -16.10 -11.76 13.40
C PRO A 340 -15.35 -10.43 13.28
N GLU A 341 -14.01 -10.42 13.30
CA GLU A 341 -13.14 -9.24 13.08
C GLU A 341 -13.10 -8.75 11.62
N ILE A 342 -13.69 -9.51 10.68
CA ILE A 342 -13.81 -9.08 9.29
C ILE A 342 -14.85 -7.96 9.19
N THR A 343 -14.38 -6.73 8.94
CA THR A 343 -15.22 -5.53 8.77
C THR A 343 -15.65 -5.32 7.33
N THR A 344 -14.87 -5.78 6.33
CA THR A 344 -15.18 -5.63 4.90
C THR A 344 -14.83 -6.91 4.12
N ILE A 345 -15.72 -7.31 3.19
CA ILE A 345 -15.45 -8.37 2.20
C ILE A 345 -15.76 -7.82 0.80
N ILE A 346 -14.83 -7.97 -0.13
CA ILE A 346 -14.92 -7.53 -1.52
C ILE A 346 -14.69 -8.74 -2.43
N GLN A 347 -15.50 -8.89 -3.47
CA GLN A 347 -15.17 -9.70 -4.63
C GLN A 347 -14.50 -8.79 -5.66
N ASN A 348 -13.26 -9.07 -6.00
CA ASN A 348 -12.57 -8.47 -7.14
C ASN A 348 -12.67 -9.43 -8.32
N VAL A 349 -12.97 -8.92 -9.52
CA VAL A 349 -13.14 -9.75 -10.72
C VAL A 349 -11.97 -9.50 -11.69
N ASN A 350 -11.19 -10.56 -11.91
CA ASN A 350 -10.01 -10.56 -12.77
C ASN A 350 -10.15 -11.66 -13.84
N ASP A 351 -10.82 -11.27 -14.92
CA ASP A 351 -11.17 -12.08 -16.10
C ASP A 351 -10.07 -12.11 -17.18
N ARG A 352 -8.81 -11.79 -16.81
CA ARG A 352 -7.68 -11.62 -17.74
C ARG A 352 -6.51 -12.56 -17.47
N GLU A 353 -5.87 -13.02 -18.54
CA GLU A 353 -4.50 -13.56 -18.52
C GLU A 353 -3.52 -12.41 -18.28
N THR A 354 -3.15 -12.19 -17.01
CA THR A 354 -2.26 -11.10 -16.60
C THR A 354 -1.61 -11.41 -15.26
N SER A 355 -0.40 -10.89 -15.04
CA SER A 355 0.32 -10.95 -13.75
C SER A 355 -0.23 -9.94 -12.71
N MET A 356 -1.15 -9.06 -13.09
CA MET A 356 -1.85 -8.20 -12.13
C MET A 356 -2.86 -9.03 -11.33
N VAL A 357 -2.65 -9.13 -10.01
CA VAL A 357 -3.51 -9.88 -9.09
C VAL A 357 -4.95 -9.34 -9.06
N LEU A 358 -5.13 -8.02 -9.01
CA LEU A 358 -6.44 -7.37 -8.96
C LEU A 358 -6.87 -6.91 -10.35
N GLY A 359 -8.12 -7.21 -10.71
CA GLY A 359 -8.80 -6.64 -11.88
C GLY A 359 -9.58 -5.36 -11.54
N ASP A 360 -10.16 -4.76 -12.58
CA ASP A 360 -10.75 -3.40 -12.49
C ASP A 360 -12.07 -3.35 -11.71
N LYS A 361 -12.86 -4.44 -11.80
CA LYS A 361 -14.25 -4.54 -11.33
C LYS A 361 -14.30 -5.07 -9.90
N GLU A 362 -15.08 -4.42 -9.04
CA GLU A 362 -15.21 -4.81 -7.63
C GLU A 362 -16.66 -4.76 -7.14
N HIS A 363 -17.01 -5.71 -6.27
CA HIS A 363 -18.33 -5.83 -5.66
C HIS A 363 -18.16 -6.00 -4.15
N VAL A 364 -18.63 -5.04 -3.37
CA VAL A 364 -18.67 -5.16 -1.91
C VAL A 364 -19.69 -6.23 -1.54
N LEU A 365 -19.23 -7.31 -0.91
CA LEU A 365 -20.08 -8.40 -0.42
C LEU A 365 -20.50 -8.18 1.04
N PHE A 366 -19.68 -7.47 1.80
CA PHE A 366 -19.94 -7.06 3.18
C PHE A 366 -19.13 -5.81 3.53
N GLY A 367 -19.61 -4.99 4.47
CA GLY A 367 -18.87 -3.88 5.04
C GLY A 367 -18.90 -2.59 4.22
N LYS A 368 -17.91 -1.72 4.48
CA LYS A 368 -17.81 -0.36 3.91
C LYS A 368 -17.24 -0.34 2.48
N GLY A 369 -16.61 -1.44 2.03
CA GLY A 369 -15.78 -1.48 0.81
C GLY A 369 -14.36 -0.92 1.00
N TYR A 370 -14.02 -0.49 2.21
CA TYR A 370 -12.69 -0.09 2.65
C TYR A 370 -12.49 -0.54 4.12
N ILE A 371 -11.27 -0.38 4.63
CA ILE A 371 -10.97 -0.43 6.07
C ILE A 371 -10.29 0.87 6.50
N GLU A 372 -10.22 1.13 7.80
CA GLU A 372 -9.48 2.25 8.37
C GLU A 372 -8.33 1.76 9.25
N ASP A 373 -7.18 2.44 9.19
CA ASP A 373 -6.02 2.22 10.08
C ASP A 373 -5.50 3.54 10.64
N ILE A 374 -4.57 3.50 11.60
CA ILE A 374 -3.90 4.68 12.16
C ILE A 374 -2.39 4.58 11.97
N LEU A 375 -1.80 5.65 11.43
CA LEU A 375 -0.38 5.80 11.11
C LEU A 375 0.07 7.25 11.38
N CYS A 376 1.18 7.44 12.10
CA CYS A 376 1.71 8.75 12.55
C CYS A 376 0.65 9.62 13.27
N GLY A 377 -0.27 8.98 14.01
CA GLY A 377 -1.41 9.64 14.62
C GLY A 377 -2.34 10.34 13.61
N CYS A 378 -2.46 9.80 12.40
CA CYS A 378 -3.47 10.15 11.39
C CYS A 378 -4.27 8.89 11.04
N ARG A 379 -5.56 9.04 10.78
CA ARG A 379 -6.47 7.95 10.36
C ARG A 379 -6.51 7.87 8.84
N PHE A 380 -6.28 6.69 8.28
CA PHE A 380 -6.31 6.47 6.84
C PHE A 380 -7.34 5.41 6.46
N ARG A 381 -8.24 5.78 5.55
CA ARG A 381 -9.09 4.86 4.79
C ARG A 381 -8.23 4.19 3.71
N ILE A 382 -8.35 2.86 3.63
CA ILE A 382 -7.56 1.98 2.78
C ILE A 382 -8.54 1.13 1.95
N SER A 383 -8.53 1.36 0.63
CA SER A 383 -9.27 0.55 -0.34
C SER A 383 -8.49 -0.70 -0.75
N SER A 384 -9.16 -1.69 -1.34
CA SER A 384 -8.56 -2.94 -1.86
C SER A 384 -7.36 -2.68 -2.78
N LYS A 385 -7.54 -1.78 -3.76
CA LYS A 385 -6.56 -1.42 -4.80
C LYS A 385 -5.57 -0.31 -4.40
N SER A 386 -5.76 0.37 -3.27
CA SER A 386 -4.90 1.52 -2.93
C SER A 386 -3.51 1.08 -2.47
N PHE A 387 -2.47 1.85 -2.81
CA PHE A 387 -1.17 1.69 -2.18
C PHE A 387 -1.25 2.17 -0.72
N TYR A 388 -0.72 1.33 0.17
CA TYR A 388 -0.47 1.63 1.57
C TYR A 388 0.73 0.77 1.96
N GLN A 389 1.60 1.33 2.78
CA GLN A 389 2.85 0.66 3.14
C GLN A 389 2.57 -0.58 3.99
N VAL A 390 3.32 -1.66 3.71
CA VAL A 390 2.98 -2.99 4.25
C VAL A 390 3.52 -3.25 5.66
N ASN A 391 4.53 -2.50 6.09
CA ASN A 391 5.09 -2.56 7.44
C ASN A 391 4.81 -1.23 8.17
N PRO A 392 3.64 -1.08 8.82
CA PRO A 392 3.20 0.20 9.37
C PRO A 392 4.13 0.71 10.48
N VAL A 393 4.70 -0.19 11.29
CA VAL A 393 5.69 0.16 12.34
C VAL A 393 6.90 0.89 11.75
N GLN A 394 7.52 0.31 10.71
CA GLN A 394 8.65 0.95 10.03
C GLN A 394 8.21 2.09 9.10
N THR A 395 6.94 2.17 8.72
CA THR A 395 6.37 3.32 7.99
C THR A 395 6.35 4.57 8.87
N GLU A 396 5.99 4.45 10.15
CA GLU A 396 6.05 5.59 11.06
C GLU A 396 7.48 6.12 11.21
N VAL A 397 8.44 5.22 11.39
CA VAL A 397 9.89 5.55 11.44
C VAL A 397 10.33 6.25 10.15
N LEU A 398 9.97 5.70 8.99
CA LEU A 398 10.30 6.24 7.67
C LEU A 398 9.75 7.67 7.48
N TYR A 399 8.46 7.87 7.77
CA TYR A 399 7.79 9.16 7.56
C TYR A 399 8.20 10.22 8.58
N GLN A 400 8.36 9.85 9.86
CA GLN A 400 8.91 10.74 10.88
C GLN A 400 10.32 11.19 10.48
N LYS A 401 11.18 10.28 9.99
CA LYS A 401 12.54 10.61 9.58
C LYS A 401 12.61 11.45 8.30
N ALA A 402 11.69 11.23 7.35
CA ALA A 402 11.56 12.07 6.17
C ALA A 402 11.14 13.51 6.52
N ILE A 403 10.20 13.68 7.48
CA ILE A 403 9.74 15.00 7.95
C ILE A 403 10.82 15.70 8.81
N GLU A 404 11.55 14.95 9.64
CA GLU A 404 12.73 15.46 10.36
C GLU A 404 13.80 15.98 9.38
N ALA A 405 14.10 15.21 8.34
CA ALA A 405 15.06 15.59 7.29
C ALA A 405 14.59 16.80 6.46
N ALA A 406 13.28 16.95 6.24
CA ALA A 406 12.70 18.17 5.65
C ALA A 406 12.91 19.40 6.54
N GLY A 407 12.91 19.24 7.87
CA GLY A 407 13.10 20.33 8.82
C GLY A 407 12.08 21.46 8.62
N LEU A 408 10.79 21.11 8.64
CA LEU A 408 9.67 22.02 8.48
C LEU A 408 9.44 22.84 9.76
N THR A 409 9.02 24.10 9.63
CA THR A 409 8.86 25.09 10.70
C THR A 409 7.45 25.69 10.80
N GLY A 410 6.49 25.16 10.02
CA GLY A 410 5.12 25.68 9.92
C GLY A 410 4.97 26.86 8.96
N LYS A 411 5.97 27.09 8.09
CA LYS A 411 6.00 28.22 7.13
C LYS A 411 6.06 27.76 5.68
N GLU A 412 6.56 26.56 5.47
CA GLU A 412 6.92 25.97 4.19
C GLU A 412 5.66 25.56 3.42
N ARG A 413 5.70 25.79 2.11
CA ARG A 413 4.81 25.22 1.12
C ARG A 413 5.47 23.98 0.52
N VAL A 414 4.78 22.86 0.62
CA VAL A 414 5.31 21.53 0.37
C VAL A 414 4.57 20.89 -0.81
N ILE A 415 5.29 20.25 -1.73
CA ILE A 415 4.70 19.27 -2.65
C ILE A 415 4.94 17.85 -2.12
N ASP A 416 3.91 17.03 -2.18
CA ASP A 416 3.97 15.57 -1.99
C ASP A 416 3.70 14.92 -3.36
N ALA A 417 4.76 14.49 -4.05
CA ALA A 417 4.70 13.93 -5.39
C ALA A 417 4.62 12.39 -5.34
N TYR A 418 3.72 11.82 -6.16
CA TYR A 418 3.33 10.40 -6.10
C TYR A 418 2.59 10.06 -4.78
N CYS A 419 1.79 11.00 -4.27
CA CYS A 419 1.25 10.95 -2.90
C CYS A 419 0.27 9.79 -2.63
N GLY A 420 -0.23 9.08 -3.66
CA GLY A 420 -1.16 7.97 -3.51
C GLY A 420 -2.44 8.37 -2.77
N ILE A 421 -2.66 7.80 -1.58
CA ILE A 421 -3.78 8.16 -0.69
C ILE A 421 -3.44 9.31 0.28
N GLY A 422 -2.40 10.09 -0.05
CA GLY A 422 -1.96 11.29 0.67
C GLY A 422 -1.15 11.03 1.94
N THR A 423 -0.54 9.86 2.13
CA THR A 423 0.00 9.46 3.44
C THR A 423 1.12 10.37 3.96
N ILE A 424 2.12 10.67 3.13
CA ILE A 424 3.25 11.54 3.53
C ILE A 424 2.74 12.97 3.78
N GLY A 425 2.02 13.53 2.81
CA GLY A 425 1.49 14.89 2.87
C GLY A 425 0.55 15.15 4.04
N ILE A 426 -0.31 14.18 4.40
CA ILE A 426 -1.23 14.28 5.55
C ILE A 426 -0.49 14.28 6.90
N VAL A 427 0.68 13.63 6.99
CA VAL A 427 1.51 13.71 8.19
C VAL A 427 2.34 15.00 8.18
N ALA A 428 2.89 15.38 7.02
CA ALA A 428 3.67 16.61 6.84
C ALA A 428 2.84 17.89 7.08
N SER A 429 1.53 17.88 6.78
CA SER A 429 0.65 19.04 6.99
C SER A 429 0.50 19.47 8.45
N LYS A 430 0.87 18.61 9.42
CA LYS A 430 0.99 18.98 10.85
C LYS A 430 2.14 19.95 11.12
N TYR A 431 3.08 20.09 10.18
CA TYR A 431 4.34 20.84 10.34
C TYR A 431 4.61 21.85 9.21
N ALA A 432 3.71 21.94 8.21
CA ALA A 432 3.83 22.82 7.04
C ALA A 432 2.74 23.91 7.04
N ASN A 433 2.99 25.01 6.32
CA ASN A 433 1.97 26.04 6.08
C ASN A 433 0.92 25.55 5.08
N GLU A 434 1.37 25.02 3.94
CA GLU A 434 0.52 24.37 2.93
C GLU A 434 1.19 23.09 2.41
N VAL A 435 0.40 22.06 2.11
CA VAL A 435 0.81 20.86 1.38
C VAL A 435 -0.02 20.71 0.10
N ILE A 436 0.64 20.35 -1.00
CA ILE A 436 0.04 20.07 -2.30
C ILE A 436 0.39 18.62 -2.68
N GLY A 437 -0.58 17.72 -2.57
CA GLY A 437 -0.43 16.33 -3.00
C GLY A 437 -0.77 16.17 -4.48
N VAL A 438 0.10 15.51 -5.25
CA VAL A 438 -0.12 15.24 -6.68
C VAL A 438 0.03 13.75 -6.98
N GLU A 439 -1.02 13.18 -7.60
CA GLU A 439 -1.14 11.76 -7.89
C GLU A 439 -1.89 11.57 -9.22
N LEU A 440 -1.47 10.58 -10.03
CA LEU A 440 -2.05 10.30 -11.33
C LEU A 440 -3.30 9.41 -11.22
N ASN A 441 -3.36 8.55 -10.21
CA ASN A 441 -4.46 7.64 -9.94
C ASN A 441 -5.67 8.34 -9.31
N ARG A 442 -6.71 8.53 -10.12
CA ARG A 442 -7.97 9.19 -9.73
C ARG A 442 -8.69 8.53 -8.54
N ASP A 443 -8.53 7.23 -8.31
CA ASP A 443 -9.16 6.57 -7.15
C ASP A 443 -8.34 6.80 -5.87
N ALA A 444 -7.01 6.81 -5.97
CA ALA A 444 -6.13 7.16 -4.85
C ALA A 444 -6.35 8.61 -4.40
N VAL A 445 -6.52 9.56 -5.34
CA VAL A 445 -6.87 10.96 -5.04
C VAL A 445 -8.21 11.10 -4.29
N LYS A 446 -9.21 10.26 -4.59
CA LYS A 446 -10.49 10.27 -3.83
C LYS A 446 -10.28 9.84 -2.38
N ASP A 447 -9.54 8.75 -2.18
CA ASP A 447 -9.20 8.27 -0.83
C ASP A 447 -8.34 9.33 -0.10
N ALA A 448 -7.42 10.02 -0.77
CA ALA A 448 -6.61 11.10 -0.21
C ALA A 448 -7.43 12.29 0.29
N VAL A 449 -8.40 12.76 -0.52
CA VAL A 449 -9.32 13.85 -0.14
C VAL A 449 -10.18 13.45 1.07
N GLU A 450 -10.69 12.21 1.09
CA GLU A 450 -11.46 11.72 2.24
C GLU A 450 -10.57 11.51 3.48
N ASN A 451 -9.31 11.10 3.32
CA ASN A 451 -8.33 10.99 4.41
C ASN A 451 -8.05 12.35 5.06
N ALA A 452 -7.80 13.41 4.29
CA ALA A 452 -7.60 14.75 4.87
C ALA A 452 -8.87 15.23 5.61
N LYS A 453 -10.06 14.98 5.04
CA LYS A 453 -11.35 15.28 5.66
C LYS A 453 -11.60 14.51 6.96
N ILE A 454 -11.30 13.22 7.02
CA ILE A 454 -11.42 12.38 8.23
C ILE A 454 -10.48 12.87 9.35
N ASN A 455 -9.29 13.38 9.00
CA ASN A 455 -8.36 13.98 9.97
C ASN A 455 -8.65 15.47 10.28
N GLY A 456 -9.66 16.08 9.66
CA GLY A 456 -10.00 17.50 9.84
C GLY A 456 -8.96 18.49 9.28
N ILE A 457 -8.03 18.02 8.44
CA ILE A 457 -6.91 18.80 7.89
C ILE A 457 -7.40 19.70 6.77
N LYS A 458 -7.01 20.99 6.80
CA LYS A 458 -7.49 22.03 5.88
C LYS A 458 -6.40 22.68 5.03
N ASN A 459 -5.13 22.51 5.40
CA ASN A 459 -3.96 23.04 4.72
C ASN A 459 -3.32 22.05 3.74
N ILE A 460 -4.09 21.08 3.23
CA ILE A 460 -3.66 20.17 2.16
C ILE A 460 -4.65 20.21 0.99
N ARG A 461 -4.13 20.25 -0.24
CA ARG A 461 -4.90 20.21 -1.49
C ARG A 461 -4.39 19.09 -2.39
N PHE A 462 -5.28 18.31 -2.99
CA PHE A 462 -4.93 17.16 -3.85
C PHE A 462 -5.31 17.39 -5.31
N PHE A 463 -4.39 17.03 -6.22
CA PHE A 463 -4.56 17.19 -7.66
C PHE A 463 -4.38 15.86 -8.39
N CYS A 464 -5.38 15.48 -9.20
CA CYS A 464 -5.35 14.33 -10.08
C CYS A 464 -4.59 14.68 -11.38
N ASN A 465 -3.26 14.58 -11.37
CA ASN A 465 -2.40 15.01 -12.47
C ASN A 465 -1.07 14.25 -12.48
N ASP A 466 -0.33 14.36 -13.58
CA ASP A 466 1.10 14.05 -13.60
C ASP A 466 1.86 15.08 -12.76
N ALA A 467 2.65 14.61 -11.79
CA ALA A 467 3.36 15.48 -10.84
C ALA A 467 4.44 16.35 -11.51
N GLY A 468 5.08 15.86 -12.57
CA GLY A 468 6.08 16.62 -13.31
C GLY A 468 5.47 17.77 -14.10
N LYS A 469 4.40 17.49 -14.86
CA LYS A 469 3.62 18.53 -15.57
C LYS A 469 3.02 19.54 -14.62
N PHE A 470 2.56 19.11 -13.45
CA PHE A 470 2.05 20.02 -12.41
C PHE A 470 3.13 20.99 -11.92
N MET A 471 4.34 20.50 -11.59
CA MET A 471 5.46 21.37 -11.19
C MET A 471 5.97 22.28 -12.32
N MET A 472 5.99 21.81 -13.56
CA MET A 472 6.29 22.65 -14.73
C MET A 472 5.30 23.83 -14.84
N ASN A 473 4.00 23.56 -14.80
CA ASN A 473 2.96 24.58 -14.89
C ASN A 473 3.08 25.62 -13.75
N MET A 474 3.34 25.17 -12.51
CA MET A 474 3.59 26.08 -11.37
C MET A 474 4.80 26.99 -11.62
N ALA A 475 5.91 26.42 -12.07
CA ALA A 475 7.14 27.18 -12.33
C ALA A 475 7.02 28.13 -13.55
N GLU A 476 6.09 27.89 -14.47
CA GLU A 476 5.77 28.79 -15.58
C GLU A 476 4.93 30.00 -15.16
N ILE A 477 4.04 29.83 -14.18
CA ILE A 477 3.25 30.95 -13.60
C ILE A 477 3.95 31.65 -12.42
N GLY A 478 5.18 31.24 -12.06
CA GLY A 478 5.99 31.88 -11.02
C GLY A 478 5.65 31.46 -9.58
N GLU A 479 4.93 30.36 -9.39
CA GLU A 479 4.61 29.80 -8.07
C GLU A 479 5.86 29.21 -7.37
N HIS A 480 6.00 29.44 -6.06
CA HIS A 480 7.11 28.93 -5.24
C HIS A 480 6.73 27.70 -4.42
N VAL A 481 7.69 26.81 -4.18
CA VAL A 481 7.58 25.63 -3.30
C VAL A 481 8.91 25.47 -2.57
N ASP A 482 8.89 25.31 -1.26
CA ASP A 482 10.11 25.28 -0.44
C ASP A 482 10.69 23.86 -0.33
N VAL A 483 9.81 22.85 -0.29
CA VAL A 483 10.17 21.43 -0.13
C VAL A 483 9.36 20.54 -1.08
N VAL A 484 10.02 19.58 -1.74
CA VAL A 484 9.37 18.47 -2.46
C VAL A 484 9.65 17.14 -1.75
N PHE A 485 8.61 16.42 -1.34
CA PHE A 485 8.68 14.99 -1.03
C PHE A 485 8.38 14.19 -2.30
N MET A 486 9.03 13.04 -2.45
CA MET A 486 8.79 12.10 -3.54
C MET A 486 9.02 10.65 -3.08
N ASP A 487 8.05 9.76 -3.34
CA ASP A 487 8.13 8.31 -3.12
C ASP A 487 7.83 7.57 -4.45
N PRO A 488 8.74 7.64 -5.45
CA PRO A 488 8.51 7.07 -6.77
C PRO A 488 8.58 5.54 -6.79
N PRO A 489 7.96 4.88 -7.78
CA PRO A 489 8.01 3.42 -7.94
C PRO A 489 9.43 2.87 -8.12
N ARG A 490 9.61 1.56 -7.94
CA ARG A 490 10.90 0.82 -8.01
C ARG A 490 11.79 1.14 -9.23
N SER A 491 11.22 1.59 -10.35
CA SER A 491 11.93 2.09 -11.52
C SER A 491 12.79 3.35 -11.28
N GLY A 492 12.61 4.00 -10.13
CA GLY A 492 13.04 5.38 -9.86
C GLY A 492 12.15 6.39 -10.58
N SER A 493 12.57 7.65 -10.53
CA SER A 493 11.98 8.76 -11.29
C SER A 493 12.43 8.75 -12.75
N THR A 494 11.77 9.57 -13.59
CA THR A 494 12.23 9.85 -14.95
C THR A 494 13.03 11.14 -15.01
N GLU A 495 13.83 11.35 -16.06
CA GLU A 495 14.60 12.58 -16.23
C GLU A 495 13.70 13.82 -16.33
N GLU A 496 12.53 13.70 -16.98
CA GLU A 496 11.54 14.78 -17.14
C GLU A 496 10.93 15.19 -15.79
N PHE A 497 10.70 14.23 -14.88
CA PHE A 497 10.27 14.55 -13.52
C PHE A 497 11.35 15.31 -12.75
N ILE A 498 12.60 14.85 -12.79
CA ILE A 498 13.72 15.52 -12.11
C ILE A 498 13.93 16.94 -12.67
N ASP A 499 13.74 17.13 -13.98
CA ASP A 499 13.80 18.46 -14.60
C ASP A 499 12.68 19.39 -14.15
N SER A 500 11.47 18.88 -13.91
CA SER A 500 10.39 19.69 -13.33
C SER A 500 10.70 20.13 -11.89
N VAL A 501 11.33 19.27 -11.07
CA VAL A 501 11.81 19.62 -9.73
C VAL A 501 12.91 20.69 -9.82
N ALA A 502 13.87 20.53 -10.73
CA ALA A 502 14.92 21.51 -10.96
C ALA A 502 14.42 22.83 -11.57
N LYS A 503 13.26 22.81 -12.25
CA LYS A 503 12.59 23.98 -12.81
C LYS A 503 11.79 24.78 -11.77
N ILE A 504 11.10 24.12 -10.83
CA ILE A 504 10.39 24.77 -9.72
C ILE A 504 11.31 25.17 -8.55
N ARG A 505 12.52 24.57 -8.48
CA ARG A 505 13.68 25.00 -7.66
C ARG A 505 13.46 25.05 -6.13
N PRO A 506 12.88 24.01 -5.49
CA PRO A 506 12.72 23.97 -4.03
C PRO A 506 14.08 24.03 -3.32
N GLU A 507 14.12 24.55 -2.09
CA GLU A 507 15.34 24.57 -1.29
C GLU A 507 15.80 23.16 -0.95
N LYS A 508 14.83 22.28 -0.66
CA LYS A 508 15.04 20.88 -0.23
C LYS A 508 14.22 19.91 -1.08
N VAL A 509 14.77 18.73 -1.34
CA VAL A 509 14.05 17.59 -1.90
C VAL A 509 14.29 16.38 -1.00
N ILE A 510 13.22 15.73 -0.56
CA ILE A 510 13.26 14.51 0.25
C ILE A 510 12.83 13.34 -0.63
N TYR A 511 13.80 12.53 -1.04
CA TYR A 511 13.59 11.34 -1.85
C TYR A 511 13.47 10.13 -0.93
N VAL A 512 12.29 9.50 -0.88
CA VAL A 512 12.05 8.17 -0.30
C VAL A 512 12.14 7.12 -1.41
N SER A 513 12.90 6.04 -1.22
CA SER A 513 13.11 5.05 -2.27
C SER A 513 13.26 3.60 -1.79
N CYS A 514 12.47 2.74 -2.40
CA CYS A 514 12.52 1.29 -2.25
C CYS A 514 13.53 0.59 -3.18
N GLY A 515 14.35 1.35 -3.92
CA GLY A 515 15.30 0.87 -4.92
C GLY A 515 16.65 1.60 -4.88
N PRO A 516 17.64 1.11 -4.11
CA PRO A 516 18.95 1.77 -3.96
C PRO A 516 19.72 2.01 -5.27
N GLU A 517 19.59 1.12 -6.25
CA GLU A 517 20.28 1.22 -7.54
C GLU A 517 19.67 2.29 -8.46
N THR A 518 18.34 2.38 -8.50
CA THR A 518 17.62 3.42 -9.25
C THR A 518 17.71 4.78 -8.56
N LEU A 519 17.73 4.81 -7.23
CA LEU A 519 18.10 5.99 -6.46
C LEU A 519 19.51 6.50 -6.81
N ALA A 520 20.53 5.63 -6.84
CA ALA A 520 21.90 6.03 -7.19
C ALA A 520 22.02 6.61 -8.61
N ARG A 521 21.25 6.06 -9.58
CA ARG A 521 21.10 6.66 -10.93
C ARG A 521 20.52 8.07 -10.85
N ASP A 522 19.43 8.25 -10.11
CA ASP A 522 18.66 9.49 -10.07
C ASP A 522 19.39 10.61 -9.33
N LEU A 523 20.10 10.30 -8.22
CA LEU A 523 21.03 11.24 -7.57
C LEU A 523 22.14 11.70 -8.54
N GLY A 524 22.59 10.82 -9.43
CA GLY A 524 23.50 11.14 -10.52
C GLY A 524 22.92 12.11 -11.56
N TYR A 525 21.60 12.20 -11.68
CA TYR A 525 20.90 13.17 -12.53
C TYR A 525 20.60 14.48 -11.79
N PHE A 526 20.06 14.41 -10.56
CA PHE A 526 19.86 15.58 -9.68
C PHE A 526 21.14 16.43 -9.56
N ARG A 527 22.32 15.80 -9.44
CA ARG A 527 23.61 16.51 -9.42
C ARG A 527 23.93 17.29 -10.71
N LYS A 528 23.51 16.80 -11.88
CA LYS A 528 23.64 17.54 -13.15
C LYS A 528 22.69 18.75 -13.22
N LYS A 529 21.59 18.71 -12.46
CA LYS A 529 20.55 19.76 -12.40
C LYS A 529 20.70 20.68 -11.17
N GLY A 530 21.84 20.61 -10.47
CA GLY A 530 22.19 21.53 -9.38
C GLY A 530 21.62 21.17 -8.01
N TYR A 531 21.42 19.88 -7.73
CA TYR A 531 21.04 19.36 -6.41
C TYR A 531 22.09 18.40 -5.86
N GLU A 532 22.43 18.56 -4.58
CA GLU A 532 23.39 17.72 -3.86
C GLU A 532 22.71 16.95 -2.75
N ALA A 533 22.87 15.62 -2.75
CA ALA A 533 22.55 14.78 -1.61
C ALA A 533 23.47 15.13 -0.44
N LYS A 534 22.89 15.58 0.68
CA LYS A 534 23.64 15.98 1.88
C LYS A 534 23.76 14.84 2.88
N MET A 535 22.69 14.07 3.05
CA MET A 535 22.64 12.94 3.99
C MET A 535 21.63 11.89 3.53
N GLY A 536 21.94 10.61 3.77
CA GLY A 536 21.02 9.50 3.57
C GLY A 536 20.76 8.70 4.85
N TRP A 537 19.58 8.09 4.96
CA TRP A 537 19.21 7.16 6.04
C TRP A 537 18.58 5.91 5.44
N GLY A 538 19.01 4.72 5.87
CA GLY A 538 18.31 3.48 5.58
C GLY A 538 17.28 3.16 6.66
N VAL A 539 16.14 2.58 6.27
CA VAL A 539 15.14 1.99 7.16
C VAL A 539 14.90 0.55 6.73
N ASP A 540 14.98 -0.39 7.66
CA ASP A 540 14.68 -1.79 7.39
C ASP A 540 13.17 -2.05 7.39
N MET A 541 12.51 -1.59 6.33
CA MET A 541 11.09 -1.78 6.08
C MET A 541 10.71 -3.25 5.84
N PHE A 542 11.66 -4.07 5.39
CA PHE A 542 11.43 -5.46 4.99
C PHE A 542 12.45 -6.42 5.63
N PRO A 543 12.38 -6.66 6.96
CA PRO A 543 13.16 -7.69 7.63
C PRO A 543 13.04 -9.07 6.96
N ALA A 544 14.09 -9.88 7.06
CA ALA A 544 14.29 -11.16 6.36
C ALA A 544 14.37 -11.10 4.81
N THR A 545 14.19 -9.93 4.19
CA THR A 545 14.42 -9.71 2.73
C THR A 545 15.71 -8.92 2.48
N SER A 546 16.20 -8.89 1.24
CA SER A 546 17.32 -8.00 0.85
C SER A 546 16.95 -6.52 0.68
N HIS A 547 15.66 -6.16 0.64
CA HIS A 547 15.22 -4.79 0.38
C HIS A 547 15.50 -3.83 1.56
N VAL A 548 15.69 -2.56 1.23
CA VAL A 548 15.90 -1.42 2.15
C VAL A 548 15.10 -0.24 1.60
N GLU A 549 14.43 0.51 2.46
CA GLU A 549 13.92 1.84 2.10
C GLU A 549 15.00 2.87 2.45
N ALA A 550 15.25 3.84 1.56
CA ALA A 550 16.23 4.89 1.77
C ALA A 550 15.57 6.27 1.70
N ILE A 551 15.92 7.15 2.65
CA ILE A 551 15.55 8.57 2.66
C ILE A 551 16.81 9.36 2.33
N ILE A 552 16.76 10.23 1.31
CA ILE A 552 17.84 11.17 0.99
C ILE A 552 17.34 12.61 1.14
N LEU A 553 18.06 13.40 1.94
CA LEU A 553 17.96 14.85 1.93
C LEU A 553 18.88 15.39 0.82
N MET A 554 18.28 16.02 -0.19
CA MET A 554 18.98 16.86 -1.16
C MET A 554 18.70 18.33 -0.89
N THR A 555 19.70 19.19 -1.12
CA THR A 555 19.50 20.64 -1.22
C THR A 555 20.09 21.16 -2.52
N ARG A 556 19.68 22.36 -2.93
CA ARG A 556 20.24 23.02 -4.11
C ARG A 556 21.74 23.36 -3.90
N SER A 557 22.55 23.22 -4.94
CA SER A 557 23.95 23.65 -4.95
C SER A 557 24.05 25.17 -4.78
N GLY A 558 24.97 25.62 -3.92
CA GLY A 558 25.21 27.06 -3.67
C GLY A 558 24.25 27.73 -2.68
N SER A 559 23.28 27.03 -2.08
CA SER A 559 22.45 27.58 -0.98
C SER A 559 23.06 27.44 0.42
N GLY A 560 24.34 27.08 0.51
CA GLY A 560 25.03 26.78 1.78
C GLY A 560 25.60 28.00 2.51
N ASP A 561 26.13 28.99 1.77
CA ASP A 561 26.97 30.05 2.34
C ASP A 561 26.17 31.27 2.84
N LYS A 562 25.08 31.01 3.59
CA LYS A 562 24.28 32.03 4.29
C LYS A 562 23.80 31.58 5.68
N LYS A 563 24.75 31.27 6.56
CA LYS A 563 24.62 31.41 8.02
C LYS A 563 25.98 31.42 8.71
#